data_AF-A0A444VN98-F1
#
_entry.id   AF-A0A444VN98-F1
#
_cell.length_a   1.000
_cell.length_b   1.000
_cell.length_c   1.000
_cell.angle_alpha   90.00
_cell.angle_beta   90.00
_cell.angle_gamma   90.00
#
_symmetry.space_group_name_H-M   'P 1'
#
loop_
_entity.id
_entity.type
_entity.pdbx_description
1 polymer ?
#
loop_
_entity_poly.entity_id
_entity_poly.type
_entity_poly.pdbx_seq_one_letter_code
_entity_poly.pdbx_strand_id
1 'polypeptide(L)'
;MENNQTAFLKGVTILAEEHFRSLRPYRSGFEVEHLYIKGYQDLLFHLESLINVCILALDNPHVGEHTQIREPQVHIQKVLELTAQLIPFEEAGFLDQMRELISTLEKED
;
A
#
# COMPACT_ATOMS: atom_id res chain seq x y z
N MET A 1 -1.42 2.66 -35.62
CA MET A 1 -2.29 2.37 -34.45
C MET A 1 -1.89 1.07 -33.73
N GLU A 2 -1.90 -0.11 -34.39
CA GLU A 2 -1.53 -1.39 -33.74
C GLU A 2 -0.10 -1.43 -33.16
N ASN A 3 0.86 -0.76 -33.82
CA ASN A 3 2.26 -0.73 -33.37
C ASN A 3 2.45 0.08 -32.07
N ASN A 4 1.73 1.21 -31.92
CA ASN A 4 1.80 2.05 -30.71
C ASN A 4 1.12 1.37 -29.51
N GLN A 5 0.00 0.69 -29.72
CA GLN A 5 -0.67 -0.09 -28.68
C GLN A 5 0.22 -1.23 -28.16
N THR A 6 0.92 -1.92 -29.07
CA THR A 6 1.84 -3.00 -28.70
C THR A 6 3.06 -2.48 -27.94
N ALA A 7 3.60 -1.33 -28.32
CA ALA A 7 4.71 -0.68 -27.61
C ALA A 7 4.30 -0.23 -26.20
N PHE A 8 3.11 0.36 -26.06
CA PHE A 8 2.55 0.75 -24.77
C PHE A 8 2.39 -0.44 -23.82
N LEU A 9 1.75 -1.53 -24.27
CA LEU A 9 1.54 -2.71 -23.43
C LEU A 9 2.85 -3.36 -22.97
N LYS A 10 3.89 -3.34 -23.82
CA LYS A 10 5.24 -3.77 -23.42
C LYS A 10 5.83 -2.85 -22.35
N GLY A 11 5.72 -1.54 -22.51
CA GLY A 11 6.16 -0.56 -21.50
C GLY A 11 5.47 -0.78 -20.15
N VAL A 12 4.15 -0.95 -20.15
CA VAL A 12 3.37 -1.22 -18.93
C VAL A 12 3.79 -2.53 -18.26
N THR A 13 4.11 -3.57 -19.03
CA THR A 13 4.53 -4.87 -18.47
C THR A 13 5.88 -4.76 -17.77
N ILE A 14 6.85 -4.06 -18.38
CA ILE A 14 8.17 -3.82 -17.76
C ILE A 14 8.01 -3.05 -16.45
N LEU A 15 7.24 -1.95 -16.48
CA LEU A 15 6.96 -1.14 -15.30
C LEU A 15 6.28 -1.96 -14.18
N ALA A 16 5.36 -2.85 -14.54
CA ALA A 16 4.66 -3.70 -13.57
C ALA A 16 5.62 -4.69 -12.88
N GLU A 17 6.55 -5.29 -13.62
CA GLU A 17 7.56 -6.20 -13.05
C GLU A 17 8.54 -5.48 -12.11
N GLU A 18 8.87 -4.23 -12.40
CA GLU A 18 9.81 -3.44 -11.59
C GLU A 18 9.20 -2.98 -10.26
N HIS A 19 7.91 -2.64 -10.26
CA HIS A 19 7.28 -1.90 -9.17
C HIS A 19 6.27 -2.67 -8.32
N PHE A 20 5.64 -3.76 -8.80
CA PHE A 20 4.70 -4.55 -7.99
C PHE A 20 5.44 -5.48 -7.02
N ARG A 21 5.75 -4.97 -5.82
CA ARG A 21 6.58 -5.67 -4.82
C ARG A 21 5.87 -5.96 -3.51
N SER A 22 4.83 -5.19 -3.18
CA SER A 22 4.19 -5.18 -1.86
C SER A 22 3.17 -6.31 -1.70
N LEU A 23 2.49 -6.72 -2.78
CA LEU A 23 1.56 -7.85 -2.77
C LEU A 23 2.17 -9.04 -3.52
N ARG A 24 2.36 -10.17 -2.84
CA ARG A 24 2.89 -11.41 -3.43
C ARG A 24 1.86 -12.54 -3.35
N PRO A 25 1.70 -13.35 -4.41
CA PRO A 25 0.83 -14.52 -4.39
C PRO A 25 1.31 -15.53 -3.34
N TYR A 26 0.40 -16.04 -2.50
CA TYR A 26 0.74 -17.04 -1.49
C TYR A 26 0.41 -18.45 -1.98
N ARG A 27 1.30 -19.42 -1.70
CA ARG A 27 1.09 -20.86 -1.89
C ARG A 27 1.26 -21.56 -0.52
N SER A 28 0.28 -22.40 -0.19
CA SER A 28 -0.03 -23.05 1.11
C SER A 28 1.10 -23.33 2.13
N GLY A 29 0.84 -23.03 3.40
CA GLY A 29 1.65 -23.39 4.59
C GLY A 29 0.94 -22.98 5.90
N PHE A 30 1.61 -23.12 7.06
CA PHE A 30 1.15 -22.61 8.37
C PHE A 30 2.05 -21.46 8.85
N GLU A 31 1.51 -20.24 8.80
CA GLU A 31 1.99 -19.03 9.46
C GLU A 31 0.75 -18.22 9.89
N VAL A 32 0.86 -17.34 10.89
CA VAL A 32 -0.27 -16.62 11.50
C VAL A 32 -1.01 -15.78 10.43
N GLU A 33 -2.13 -16.33 9.95
CA GLU A 33 -2.97 -15.92 8.81
C GLU A 33 -3.86 -14.71 9.16
N HIS A 34 -3.39 -13.46 9.09
CA HIS A 34 -4.22 -12.35 9.62
C HIS A 34 -4.35 -11.09 8.75
N LEU A 35 -3.90 -11.10 7.48
CA LEU A 35 -4.19 -9.97 6.59
C LEU A 35 -4.38 -10.42 5.14
N TYR A 36 -5.63 -10.74 4.78
CA TYR A 36 -6.01 -10.93 3.37
C TYR A 36 -6.29 -9.56 2.75
N ILE A 37 -5.46 -9.18 1.78
CA ILE A 37 -5.59 -7.94 1.03
C ILE A 37 -5.98 -8.29 -0.41
N LYS A 38 -7.14 -7.81 -0.87
CA LYS A 38 -7.66 -8.12 -2.22
C LYS A 38 -6.84 -7.47 -3.34
N GLY A 39 -6.17 -6.36 -3.04
CA GLY A 39 -5.40 -5.57 -3.99
C GLY A 39 -4.95 -4.24 -3.38
N TYR A 40 -4.25 -3.41 -4.15
CA TYR A 40 -3.65 -2.17 -3.64
C TYR A 40 -4.67 -1.16 -3.09
N GLN A 41 -5.85 -1.08 -3.68
CA GLN A 41 -6.91 -0.22 -3.14
C GLN A 41 -7.36 -0.70 -1.74
N ASP A 42 -7.53 -2.01 -1.59
CA ASP A 42 -7.88 -2.63 -0.31
C ASP A 42 -6.75 -2.43 0.70
N LEU A 43 -5.49 -2.57 0.28
CA LEU A 43 -4.32 -2.26 1.10
C LEU A 43 -4.38 -0.84 1.65
N LEU A 44 -4.59 0.15 0.77
CA LEU A 44 -4.62 1.56 1.15
C LEU A 44 -5.77 1.87 2.12
N PHE A 45 -6.94 1.25 1.95
CA PHE A 45 -8.04 1.37 2.92
C PHE A 45 -7.68 0.81 4.30
N HIS A 46 -6.96 -0.32 4.35
CA HIS A 46 -6.48 -0.89 5.61
C HIS A 46 -5.44 0.03 6.27
N LEU A 47 -4.49 0.57 5.50
CA LEU A 47 -3.49 1.51 6.02
C LEU A 47 -4.14 2.78 6.55
N GLU A 48 -5.08 3.37 5.81
CA GLU A 48 -5.86 4.53 6.24
C GLU A 48 -6.59 4.23 7.56
N SER A 49 -7.26 3.09 7.65
CA SER A 49 -7.99 2.67 8.85
C SER A 49 -7.06 2.53 10.06
N LEU A 50 -5.89 1.89 9.88
CA LEU A 50 -4.89 1.74 10.94
C LEU A 50 -4.36 3.08 11.42
N ILE A 51 -4.02 3.99 10.50
CA ILE A 51 -3.56 5.35 10.82
C ILE A 51 -4.63 6.11 11.60
N ASN A 52 -5.87 6.12 11.11
CA ASN A 52 -6.96 6.87 11.72
C ASN A 52 -7.30 6.36 13.13
N VAL A 53 -7.27 5.05 13.36
CA VAL A 53 -7.47 4.48 14.70
C VAL A 53 -6.33 4.85 15.63
N CYS A 54 -5.08 4.84 15.15
CA CYS A 54 -3.93 5.28 15.94
C CYS A 54 -4.00 6.77 16.29
N ILE A 55 -4.41 7.62 15.34
CA ILE A 55 -4.65 9.06 15.59
C ILE A 55 -5.72 9.23 16.67
N LEU A 56 -6.87 8.57 16.52
CA LEU A 56 -7.95 8.62 17.50
C LEU A 56 -7.50 8.16 18.90
N ALA A 57 -6.66 7.13 18.97
CA ALA A 57 -6.11 6.64 20.22
C ALA A 57 -5.11 7.61 20.85
N LEU A 58 -4.26 8.28 20.04
CA LEU A 58 -3.31 9.29 20.51
C LEU A 58 -3.99 10.58 20.95
N ASP A 59 -5.10 10.95 20.32
CA ASP A 59 -5.90 12.13 20.67
C ASP A 59 -6.61 11.96 22.03
N ASN A 60 -6.70 10.75 22.56
CA ASN A 60 -7.26 10.49 23.88
C ASN A 60 -6.27 10.90 24.99
N PRO A 61 -6.56 11.94 25.80
CA PRO A 61 -5.65 12.40 26.85
C PRO A 61 -5.34 11.35 27.93
N HIS A 62 -6.23 10.37 28.10
CA HIS A 62 -6.13 9.30 29.09
C HIS A 62 -5.63 7.99 28.49
N VAL A 63 -5.05 8.01 27.28
CA VAL A 63 -4.57 6.79 26.62
C VAL A 63 -3.61 5.98 27.50
N GLY A 64 -2.75 6.64 28.28
CA GLY A 64 -1.81 5.99 29.21
C GLY A 64 -2.45 5.37 30.46
N GLU A 65 -3.70 5.71 30.77
CA GLU A 65 -4.44 5.23 31.94
C GLU A 65 -5.29 3.97 31.62
N HIS A 66 -5.18 3.43 30.40
CA HIS A 66 -6.00 2.30 29.97
C HIS A 66 -5.73 1.04 30.82
N THR A 67 -6.74 0.61 31.58
CA THR A 67 -6.57 -0.45 32.58
C THR A 67 -6.42 -1.85 32.01
N GLN A 68 -6.84 -2.08 30.77
CA GLN A 68 -6.81 -3.40 30.11
C GLN A 68 -5.66 -3.57 29.10
N ILE A 69 -4.99 -2.47 28.70
CA ILE A 69 -3.93 -2.50 27.69
C ILE A 69 -2.66 -2.04 28.38
N ARG A 70 -1.65 -2.92 28.41
CA ARG A 70 -0.32 -2.57 28.91
C ARG A 70 0.36 -1.68 27.88
N GLU A 71 1.01 -0.62 28.35
CA GLU A 71 1.84 0.29 27.52
C GLU A 71 1.15 0.72 26.19
N PRO A 72 -0.07 1.27 26.27
CA PRO A 72 -0.90 1.53 25.08
C PRO A 72 -0.21 2.47 24.08
N GLN A 73 0.60 3.42 24.55
CA GLN A 73 1.40 4.29 23.68
C GLN A 73 2.46 3.51 22.88
N VAL A 74 3.12 2.54 23.50
CA VAL A 74 4.11 1.67 22.83
C VAL A 74 3.42 0.80 21.78
N HIS A 75 2.23 0.28 22.09
CA HIS A 75 1.44 -0.49 21.13
C HIS A 75 1.02 0.36 19.93
N ILE A 76 0.53 1.58 20.15
CA ILE A 76 0.16 2.50 19.07
C ILE A 76 1.38 2.83 18.20
N GLN A 77 2.53 3.14 18.81
CA GLN A 77 3.78 3.34 18.08
C GLN A 77 4.11 2.13 17.22
N LYS A 78 3.98 0.92 17.77
CA LYS A 78 4.32 -0.30 17.03
C LYS A 78 3.41 -0.52 15.83
N VAL A 79 2.11 -0.25 15.97
CA VAL A 79 1.15 -0.33 14.86
C VAL A 79 1.48 0.71 13.79
N LEU A 80 1.84 1.94 14.16
CA LEU A 80 2.26 2.98 13.21
C LEU A 80 3.54 2.59 12.46
N GLU A 81 4.54 2.04 13.16
CA GLU A 81 5.78 1.53 12.54
C GLU A 81 5.50 0.41 11.52
N LEU A 82 4.61 -0.52 11.87
CA LEU A 82 4.18 -1.60 10.97
C LEU A 82 3.41 -1.04 9.76
N THR A 83 2.49 -0.10 10.01
CA THR A 83 1.69 0.53 8.95
C THR A 83 2.58 1.29 7.97
N ALA A 84 3.59 2.00 8.47
CA ALA A 84 4.56 2.71 7.62
C ALA A 84 5.36 1.76 6.71
N GLN A 85 5.71 0.56 7.18
CA GLN A 85 6.41 -0.45 6.39
C GLN A 85 5.55 -1.07 5.27
N LEU A 86 4.23 -0.97 5.39
CA LEU A 86 3.28 -1.52 4.41
C LEU A 86 2.89 -0.52 3.31
N ILE A 87 3.35 0.74 3.38
CA ILE A 87 3.05 1.75 2.37
C ILE A 87 3.68 1.34 1.01
N PRO A 88 2.90 1.18 -0.06
CA PRO A 88 3.37 0.68 -1.35
C PRO A 88 4.02 1.80 -2.20
N PHE A 89 5.17 2.31 -1.76
CA PHE A 89 5.86 3.44 -2.41
C PHE A 89 6.32 3.12 -3.83
N GLU A 90 6.76 1.89 -4.09
CA GLU A 90 7.18 1.45 -5.43
C GLU A 90 6.01 1.49 -6.40
N GLU A 91 4.84 1.03 -5.96
CA GLU A 91 3.62 1.06 -6.76
C GLU A 91 3.06 2.48 -6.94
N ALA A 92 3.30 3.38 -5.99
CA ALA A 92 3.02 4.81 -6.21
C ALA A 92 3.90 5.37 -7.35
N GLY A 93 5.19 5.02 -7.37
CA GLY A 93 6.10 5.38 -8.46
C GLY A 93 5.68 4.81 -9.82
N PHE A 94 5.12 3.60 -9.84
CA PHE A 94 4.50 3.03 -11.03
C PHE A 94 3.31 3.85 -11.54
N LEU A 95 2.43 4.30 -10.65
CA LEU A 95 1.28 5.13 -11.03
C LEU A 95 1.73 6.48 -11.63
N ASP A 96 2.78 7.09 -11.09
CA ASP A 96 3.37 8.31 -11.65
C ASP A 96 3.93 8.08 -13.06
N GLN A 97 4.72 7.03 -13.26
CA GLN A 97 5.28 6.69 -14.57
C GLN A 97 4.21 6.30 -15.59
N MET A 98 3.17 5.58 -15.17
CA MET A 98 2.00 5.30 -16.02
C MET A 98 1.33 6.58 -16.51
N ARG A 99 1.15 7.56 -15.62
CA ARG A 99 0.54 8.85 -15.95
C ARG A 99 1.37 9.61 -16.98
N GLU A 100 2.69 9.59 -16.86
CA GLU A 100 3.61 10.19 -17.84
C GLU A 100 3.52 9.49 -19.20
N LEU A 101 3.48 8.15 -19.21
CA LEU A 101 3.37 7.36 -20.43
C LEU A 101 2.06 7.65 -21.18
N ILE A 102 0.93 7.69 -20.47
CA ILE A 102 -0.38 8.05 -21.04
C ILE A 102 -0.34 9.47 -21.63
N SER A 103 0.22 10.42 -20.88
CA SER A 103 0.33 11.83 -21.33
C SER A 103 1.21 12.00 -22.57
N THR A 104 2.14 11.07 -22.83
CA THR A 104 2.99 11.09 -24.02
C THR A 104 2.22 10.59 -25.25
N LEU A 105 1.41 9.54 -25.08
CA LEU A 105 0.55 9.03 -26.15
C LEU A 105 -0.49 10.06 -26.61
N GLU A 106 -1.11 10.78 -25.67
CA GLU A 106 -2.10 11.82 -26.00
C GLU A 106 -1.53 13.02 -26.76
N LYS A 107 -0.20 13.20 -26.77
CA LYS A 107 0.48 14.28 -27.51
C LYS A 107 0.95 13.86 -28.90
N GLU A 108 0.95 12.56 -29.19
CA GLU A 108 1.34 12.00 -30.49
C GLU A 108 0.15 11.76 -31.44
N ASP A 109 -1.09 11.89 -30.94
CA ASP A 109 -2.36 11.92 -31.70
C ASP A 109 -2.82 13.37 -31.98
#